data_AF-X1S7D6-F1
#
_entry.id   AF-X1S7D6-F1
#
_cell.length_a   1.000
_cell.length_b   1.000
_cell.length_c   1.000
_cell.angle_alpha   90.00
_cell.angle_beta   90.00
_cell.angle_gamma   90.00
#
_symmetry.space_group_name_H-M   'P 1'
#
loop_
_entity.id
_entity.type
_entity.pdbx_description
1 polymer ?
#
loop_
_entity_poly.entity_id
_entity_poly.type
_entity_poly.pdbx_seq_one_letter_code
_entity_poly.pdbx_strand_id
1 'polypeptide(L)'
;MRDITIVEGKNELNVQLVPIALVGWVLPTGHIDPSGRWYNPEDAYDGNINTDANPSSSYYNQPLELTLDSPIYCNKVKICADSYDREHFDYCAANVKVEVYYDGAYHTIHSGLLGPDYDGYPARKLWVELLIPAGTKLVSKARIRWNILYLGIYFWEFNFWSEG
;
A
#
# COMPACT_ATOMS: atom_id res chain seq x y z
N MET A 1 -48.93 41.25 35.85
CA MET A 1 -48.59 40.25 34.81
C MET A 1 -47.09 40.11 34.88
N ARG A 2 -46.55 38.95 35.30
CA ARG A 2 -45.10 38.75 35.41
C ARG A 2 -44.64 38.12 34.10
N ASP A 3 -43.78 38.82 33.37
CA ASP A 3 -43.22 38.33 32.12
C ASP A 3 -42.33 37.12 32.40
N ILE A 4 -42.66 36.00 31.75
CA ILE A 4 -41.85 34.79 31.73
C ILE A 4 -40.84 34.98 30.61
N THR A 5 -39.56 35.12 30.95
CA THR A 5 -38.47 35.09 29.96
C THR A 5 -38.12 33.64 29.67
N ILE A 6 -38.31 33.19 28.43
CA ILE A 6 -37.81 31.90 27.97
C ILE A 6 -36.31 32.07 27.70
N VAL A 7 -35.48 31.35 28.45
CA VAL A 7 -34.05 31.25 28.19
C VAL A 7 -33.87 30.12 27.18
N GLU A 8 -33.48 30.46 25.96
CA GLU A 8 -33.13 29.49 24.92
C GLU A 8 -31.84 28.77 25.33
N GLY A 9 -31.98 27.56 25.88
CA GLY A 9 -30.85 26.67 26.11
C GLY A 9 -30.31 26.20 24.76
N LYS A 10 -29.12 26.66 24.38
CA LYS A 10 -28.37 26.06 23.26
C LYS A 10 -28.01 24.62 23.64
N ASN A 11 -28.85 23.67 23.24
CA ASN A 11 -28.48 22.26 23.20
C ASN A 11 -27.46 22.10 22.07
N GLU A 12 -26.21 22.46 22.34
CA GLU A 12 -25.07 21.99 21.55
C GLU A 12 -24.96 20.49 21.84
N LEU A 13 -25.65 19.70 21.02
CA LEU A 13 -25.38 18.27 20.89
C LEU A 13 -23.92 18.15 20.51
N ASN A 14 -23.07 17.82 21.49
CA ASN A 14 -21.74 17.30 21.26
C ASN A 14 -21.87 15.98 20.49
N VAL A 15 -22.03 16.07 19.17
CA VAL A 15 -21.95 14.92 18.27
C VAL A 15 -20.49 14.52 18.26
N GLN A 16 -20.12 13.66 19.20
CA GLN A 16 -18.87 12.93 19.13
C GLN A 16 -19.01 11.97 17.96
N LEU A 17 -18.51 12.37 16.79
CA LEU A 17 -18.34 11.48 15.65
C LEU A 17 -17.39 10.39 16.09
N VAL A 18 -17.92 9.23 16.43
CA VAL A 18 -17.11 8.03 16.64
C VAL A 18 -16.63 7.62 15.26
N PRO A 19 -15.30 7.55 15.00
CA PRO A 19 -14.82 7.01 13.75
C PRO A 19 -15.34 5.58 13.63
N ILE A 20 -16.20 5.34 12.63
CA ILE A 20 -16.52 3.97 12.23
C ILE A 20 -15.22 3.44 11.65
N ALA A 21 -14.57 2.54 12.39
CA ALA A 21 -13.39 1.88 11.89
C ALA A 21 -13.81 1.01 10.70
N LEU A 22 -13.35 1.41 9.51
CA LEU A 22 -13.72 0.78 8.27
C LEU A 22 -12.96 -0.54 8.14
N VAL A 23 -13.67 -1.66 8.04
CA VAL A 23 -13.10 -2.95 7.68
C VAL A 23 -12.98 -3.03 6.16
N GLY A 24 -11.80 -3.32 5.64
CA GLY A 24 -11.61 -3.47 4.18
C GLY A 24 -10.25 -3.02 3.67
N TRP A 25 -10.11 -2.99 2.34
CA TRP A 25 -8.90 -2.50 1.69
C TRP A 25 -8.80 -0.99 1.77
N VAL A 26 -7.67 -0.50 2.28
CA VAL A 26 -7.35 0.91 2.46
C VAL A 26 -6.15 1.25 1.57
N LEU A 27 -6.30 2.29 0.75
CA LEU A 27 -5.18 2.83 -0.02
C LEU A 27 -4.20 3.53 0.94
N PRO A 28 -2.89 3.47 0.68
CA PRO A 28 -1.96 4.44 1.23
C PRO A 28 -2.48 5.89 1.06
N THR A 29 -2.13 6.77 2.00
CA THR A 29 -2.48 8.20 1.94
C THR A 29 -1.31 9.06 1.45
N GLY A 30 -0.12 8.47 1.33
CA GLY A 30 1.08 9.15 0.88
C GLY A 30 2.23 8.19 0.63
N HIS A 31 3.37 8.77 0.30
CA HIS A 31 4.62 8.04 0.12
C HIS A 31 5.83 8.82 0.62
N ILE A 32 6.94 8.10 0.81
CA ILE A 32 8.28 8.66 0.96
C ILE A 32 9.14 7.95 -0.09
N ASP A 33 9.78 8.72 -0.96
CA ASP A 33 10.86 8.26 -1.82
C ASP A 33 12.19 8.82 -1.29
N PRO A 34 12.92 8.10 -0.42
CA PRO A 34 14.18 8.59 0.13
C PRO A 34 15.26 8.80 -0.93
N SER A 35 15.11 8.16 -2.09
CA SER A 35 16.10 8.18 -3.16
C SER A 35 15.85 9.31 -4.17
N GLY A 36 14.62 9.81 -4.27
CA GLY A 36 14.17 10.72 -5.31
C GLY A 36 14.32 10.11 -6.72
N ARG A 37 14.19 8.79 -6.83
CA ARG A 37 14.39 8.02 -8.07
C ARG A 37 13.13 7.32 -8.55
N TRP A 38 12.02 7.41 -7.85
CA TRP A 38 10.75 6.90 -8.33
C TRP A 38 10.06 7.93 -9.24
N TYR A 39 9.60 7.46 -10.38
CA TYR A 39 8.69 8.20 -11.24
C TYR A 39 7.26 7.89 -10.83
N ASN A 40 6.44 8.94 -10.75
CA ASN A 40 5.02 8.91 -10.37
C ASN A 40 4.71 8.00 -9.16
N PRO A 41 5.37 8.18 -8.00
CA PRO A 41 5.13 7.35 -6.82
C PRO A 41 3.67 7.32 -6.35
N GLU A 42 2.89 8.37 -6.64
CA GLU A 42 1.45 8.46 -6.42
C GLU A 42 0.63 7.41 -7.17
N ASP A 43 1.09 6.97 -8.35
CA ASP A 43 0.40 5.98 -9.17
C ASP A 43 0.41 4.58 -8.51
N ALA A 44 1.24 4.34 -7.49
CA ALA A 44 1.23 3.09 -6.74
C ALA A 44 0.04 2.96 -5.75
N TYR A 45 -0.76 4.02 -5.57
CA TYR A 45 -1.86 4.05 -4.61
C TYR A 45 -3.03 4.97 -5.00
N ASP A 46 -3.23 5.20 -6.31
CA ASP A 46 -4.26 6.10 -6.83
C ASP A 46 -5.62 5.40 -7.07
N GLY A 47 -5.72 4.09 -6.82
CA GLY A 47 -6.92 3.29 -7.08
C GLY A 47 -7.12 2.92 -8.56
N ASN A 48 -6.13 3.13 -9.42
CA ASN A 48 -6.16 2.83 -10.83
C ASN A 48 -4.99 1.92 -11.27
N ILE A 49 -5.29 0.64 -11.48
CA ILE A 49 -4.32 -0.34 -11.99
C ILE A 49 -3.79 -0.06 -13.42
N ASN A 50 -4.12 1.06 -14.06
CA ASN A 50 -3.63 1.45 -15.39
C ASN A 50 -2.56 2.53 -15.40
N THR A 51 -2.21 3.04 -14.23
CA THR A 51 -1.09 3.93 -13.96
C THR A 51 -0.03 3.14 -13.17
N ASP A 52 1.24 3.53 -13.27
CA ASP A 52 2.32 2.82 -12.57
C ASP A 52 3.38 3.75 -12.01
N ALA A 53 3.83 3.40 -10.80
CA ALA A 53 5.07 3.89 -10.26
C ALA A 53 6.21 2.98 -10.69
N ASN A 54 7.37 3.56 -11.01
CA ASN A 54 8.56 2.78 -11.33
C ASN A 54 9.85 3.48 -10.87
N PRO A 55 10.88 2.74 -10.43
CA PRO A 55 12.17 3.31 -10.11
C PRO A 55 12.94 3.62 -11.40
N SER A 56 13.80 4.63 -11.33
CA SER A 56 14.78 4.93 -12.36
C SER A 56 15.61 3.69 -12.70
N SER A 57 15.70 3.37 -13.99
CA SER A 57 16.29 2.14 -14.53
C SER A 57 17.75 1.87 -14.16
N SER A 58 18.45 2.84 -13.58
CA SER A 58 19.84 2.67 -13.10
C SER A 58 19.95 2.39 -11.60
N TYR A 59 18.83 2.42 -10.87
CA TYR A 59 18.80 2.35 -9.41
C TYR A 59 17.75 1.33 -8.94
N TYR A 60 18.05 0.06 -9.19
CA TYR A 60 17.29 -1.06 -8.62
C TYR A 60 17.47 -1.10 -7.09
N ASN A 61 16.54 -1.75 -6.38
CA ASN A 61 16.55 -1.87 -4.92
C ASN A 61 16.39 -0.55 -4.12
N GLN A 62 15.94 0.54 -4.75
CA GLN A 62 15.51 1.74 -4.00
C GLN A 62 14.13 1.49 -3.37
N PRO A 63 13.93 1.84 -2.09
CA PRO A 63 12.62 1.68 -1.47
C PRO A 63 11.66 2.79 -1.93
N LEU A 64 10.42 2.41 -2.22
CA LEU A 64 9.28 3.32 -2.07
C LEU A 64 8.59 2.96 -0.76
N GLU A 65 8.47 3.92 0.16
CA GLU A 65 7.67 3.74 1.38
C GLU A 65 6.27 4.28 1.12
N LEU A 66 5.24 3.47 1.36
CA LEU A 66 3.84 3.85 1.27
C LEU A 66 3.29 4.05 2.69
N THR A 67 2.69 5.20 2.95
CA THR A 67 2.33 5.66 4.29
C THR A 67 0.82 5.75 4.50
N LEU A 68 0.40 5.64 5.76
CA LEU A 68 -0.93 5.96 6.23
C LEU A 68 -0.86 7.16 7.19
N ASP A 69 -1.77 8.11 7.03
CA ASP A 69 -1.89 9.30 7.91
C ASP A 69 -2.26 8.89 9.34
N SER A 70 -2.95 7.75 9.48
CA SER A 70 -3.31 7.14 10.74
C SER A 70 -3.01 5.64 10.68
N PRO A 71 -2.23 5.09 11.63
CA PRO A 71 -1.98 3.66 11.67
C PRO A 71 -3.28 2.85 11.82
N ILE A 72 -3.34 1.68 11.19
CA ILE A 72 -4.51 0.79 11.22
C ILE A 72 -4.12 -0.59 11.75
N TYR A 73 -5.09 -1.31 12.31
CA TYR A 73 -4.94 -2.73 12.58
C TYR A 73 -4.98 -3.50 11.26
N CYS A 74 -3.85 -4.11 10.89
CA CYS A 74 -3.62 -4.74 9.61
C CYS A 74 -2.97 -6.10 9.81
N ASN A 75 -3.46 -7.12 9.12
CA ASN A 75 -2.90 -8.48 9.11
C ASN A 75 -2.41 -8.92 7.73
N LYS A 76 -2.67 -8.13 6.68
CA LYS A 76 -2.28 -8.44 5.30
C LYS A 76 -2.25 -7.19 4.44
N VAL A 77 -1.48 -7.26 3.38
CA VAL A 77 -1.44 -6.26 2.32
C VAL A 77 -1.74 -6.93 1.00
N LYS A 78 -2.03 -6.15 -0.04
CA LYS A 78 -2.03 -6.63 -1.41
C LYS A 78 -1.21 -5.72 -2.28
N ILE A 79 -0.57 -6.31 -3.27
CA ILE A 79 0.28 -5.62 -4.25
C ILE A 79 -0.10 -6.09 -5.65
N CYS A 80 -0.15 -5.13 -6.57
CA CYS A 80 -0.30 -5.35 -8.00
C CYS A 80 0.98 -4.86 -8.66
N ALA A 81 1.80 -5.78 -9.15
CA ALA A 81 3.10 -5.47 -9.73
C ALA A 81 3.54 -6.51 -10.75
N ASP A 82 4.10 -6.04 -11.86
CA ASP A 82 4.69 -6.89 -12.89
C ASP A 82 6.14 -6.47 -13.15
N SER A 83 6.90 -7.33 -13.82
CA SER A 83 8.15 -6.94 -14.46
C SER A 83 8.12 -7.27 -15.95
N TYR A 84 8.97 -6.62 -16.74
CA TYR A 84 9.10 -6.93 -18.17
C TYR A 84 10.37 -7.71 -18.43
N ASP A 85 10.19 -8.91 -18.96
CA ASP A 85 11.24 -9.79 -19.42
C ASP A 85 11.59 -9.49 -20.88
N ARG A 86 12.84 -9.03 -21.09
CA ARG A 86 13.34 -8.71 -22.43
C ARG A 86 13.71 -9.95 -23.23
N GLU A 87 14.04 -11.06 -22.59
CA GLU A 87 14.39 -12.30 -23.28
C GLU A 87 13.17 -12.87 -24.01
N HIS A 88 12.01 -12.82 -23.35
CA HIS A 88 10.75 -13.33 -23.88
C HIS A 88 9.81 -12.24 -24.45
N PHE A 89 10.21 -10.96 -24.33
CA PHE A 89 9.42 -9.80 -24.75
C PHE A 89 8.02 -9.72 -24.12
N ASP A 90 7.86 -10.18 -22.89
CA ASP A 90 6.57 -10.25 -22.21
C ASP A 90 6.67 -9.86 -20.72
N TYR A 91 5.50 -9.77 -20.07
CA TYR A 91 5.39 -9.48 -18.65
C TYR A 91 5.52 -10.76 -17.82
N CYS A 92 6.17 -10.63 -16.67
CA CYS A 92 6.43 -11.72 -15.74
C CYS A 92 6.20 -11.28 -14.29
N ALA A 93 6.25 -12.26 -13.38
CA ALA A 93 6.14 -12.02 -11.95
C ALA A 93 7.21 -11.03 -11.46
N ALA A 94 6.78 -10.06 -10.65
CA ALA A 94 7.71 -9.09 -10.08
C ALA A 94 8.52 -9.72 -8.95
N ASN A 95 9.85 -9.65 -9.03
CA ASN A 95 10.72 -10.03 -7.92
C ASN A 95 10.93 -8.85 -6.98
N VAL A 96 10.29 -8.88 -5.81
CA VAL A 96 10.32 -7.78 -4.86
C VAL A 96 10.58 -8.25 -3.43
N LYS A 97 11.02 -7.30 -2.61
CA LYS A 97 10.98 -7.39 -1.15
C LYS A 97 9.88 -6.47 -0.65
N VAL A 98 8.94 -7.02 0.13
CA VAL A 98 7.88 -6.27 0.81
C VAL A 98 8.12 -6.32 2.31
N GLU A 99 8.17 -5.15 2.92
CA GLU A 99 8.31 -4.99 4.36
C GLU A 99 7.20 -4.10 4.92
N VAL A 100 6.71 -4.43 6.11
CA VAL A 100 5.67 -3.68 6.81
C VAL A 100 6.24 -3.16 8.12
N TYR A 101 5.93 -1.91 8.48
CA TYR A 101 6.38 -1.28 9.70
C TYR A 101 5.35 -1.46 10.82
N TYR A 102 5.74 -2.16 11.87
CA TYR A 102 4.99 -2.33 13.12
C TYR A 102 5.97 -2.53 14.28
N ASP A 103 5.52 -2.35 15.53
CA ASP A 103 6.34 -2.54 16.74
C ASP A 103 7.70 -1.80 16.72
N GLY A 104 7.77 -0.66 16.00
CA GLY A 104 8.96 0.18 15.92
C GLY A 104 10.01 -0.24 14.87
N ALA A 105 9.74 -1.24 14.03
CA ALA A 105 10.69 -1.72 13.03
C ALA A 105 10.02 -2.18 11.73
N TYR A 106 10.82 -2.31 10.67
CA TYR A 106 10.40 -2.97 9.43
C TYR A 106 10.56 -4.49 9.55
N HIS A 107 9.50 -5.21 9.20
CA HIS A 107 9.49 -6.66 9.14
C HIS A 107 9.25 -7.13 7.71
N THR A 108 10.12 -8.01 7.21
CA THR A 108 9.95 -8.59 5.86
C THR A 108 8.81 -9.60 5.89
N ILE A 109 7.82 -9.41 5.02
CA ILE A 109 6.68 -10.33 4.85
C ILE A 109 6.76 -11.12 3.54
N HIS A 110 7.52 -10.61 2.56
CA HIS A 110 7.78 -11.28 1.29
C HIS A 110 9.16 -10.90 0.76
N SER A 111 9.84 -11.87 0.13
CA SER A 111 11.07 -11.65 -0.62
C SER A 111 11.16 -12.70 -1.72
N GLY A 112 11.00 -12.28 -2.97
CA GLY A 112 10.99 -13.17 -4.13
C GLY A 112 9.94 -12.76 -5.14
N LEU A 113 9.57 -13.70 -6.01
CA LEU A 113 8.63 -13.47 -7.10
C LEU A 113 7.18 -13.39 -6.57
N LEU A 114 6.43 -12.41 -7.06
CA LEU A 114 5.02 -12.20 -6.76
C LEU A 114 4.16 -12.99 -7.74
N GLY A 115 3.71 -14.16 -7.29
CA GLY A 115 2.91 -15.08 -8.10
C GLY A 115 3.71 -16.26 -8.65
N PRO A 116 3.08 -17.15 -9.43
CA PRO A 116 3.76 -18.32 -9.97
C PRO A 116 4.86 -17.90 -10.96
N ASP A 117 6.03 -18.52 -10.80
CA ASP A 117 7.10 -18.42 -11.79
C ASP A 117 6.77 -19.20 -13.05
N TYR A 118 7.38 -18.74 -14.13
CA TYR A 118 7.23 -19.14 -15.52
C TYR A 118 6.94 -20.63 -15.77
N ASP A 119 5.70 -20.91 -16.19
CA ASP A 119 5.35 -22.00 -17.11
C ASP A 119 4.01 -21.71 -17.84
N GLY A 120 3.82 -20.44 -18.26
CA GLY A 120 2.74 -20.08 -19.20
C GLY A 120 2.03 -18.74 -19.02
N TYR A 121 2.75 -17.70 -18.61
CA TYR A 121 2.36 -16.29 -18.46
C TYR A 121 1.36 -15.98 -17.33
N PRO A 122 1.80 -15.28 -16.26
CA PRO A 122 0.85 -14.76 -15.28
C PRO A 122 -0.06 -13.72 -15.94
N ALA A 123 -1.30 -13.63 -15.47
CA ALA A 123 -2.15 -12.50 -15.80
C ALA A 123 -1.43 -11.22 -15.38
N ARG A 124 -1.17 -10.32 -16.34
CA ARG A 124 -0.66 -8.97 -16.06
C ARG A 124 -1.54 -8.31 -15.00
N LYS A 125 -0.94 -7.50 -14.13
CA LYS A 125 -1.65 -6.75 -13.09
C LYS A 125 -2.39 -7.68 -12.13
N LEU A 126 -1.74 -8.77 -11.72
CA LEU A 126 -2.29 -9.69 -10.74
C LEU A 126 -2.18 -9.10 -9.34
N TRP A 127 -3.30 -9.10 -8.62
CA TRP A 127 -3.32 -8.84 -7.19
C TRP A 127 -2.76 -10.03 -6.41
N VAL A 128 -1.69 -9.80 -5.66
CA VAL A 128 -1.11 -10.78 -4.74
C VAL A 128 -1.33 -10.31 -3.31
N GLU A 129 -2.07 -11.10 -2.52
CA GLU A 129 -2.24 -10.88 -1.09
C GLU A 129 -1.07 -11.48 -0.31
N LEU A 130 -0.50 -10.70 0.61
CA LEU A 130 0.61 -11.09 1.46
C LEU A 130 0.20 -10.94 2.92
N LEU A 131 0.22 -12.06 3.65
CA LEU A 131 -0.07 -12.07 5.09
C LEU A 131 1.10 -11.47 5.88
N ILE A 132 0.78 -10.79 6.98
CA ILE A 132 1.74 -10.46 8.02
C ILE A 132 1.86 -11.70 8.93
N PRO A 133 3.01 -12.40 8.96
CA PRO A 133 3.12 -13.67 9.70
C PRO A 133 2.88 -13.54 11.21
N ALA A 134 3.10 -12.35 11.76
CA ALA A 134 2.85 -12.04 13.16
C ALA A 134 1.37 -11.78 13.50
N GLY A 135 0.46 -11.93 12.53
CA GLY A 135 -0.97 -11.64 12.68
C GLY A 135 -1.28 -10.14 12.60
N THR A 136 -2.42 -9.74 13.18
CA THR A 136 -2.87 -8.34 13.21
C THR A 136 -1.89 -7.48 14.01
N LYS A 137 -1.41 -6.41 13.38
CA LYS A 137 -0.49 -5.43 13.94
C LYS A 137 -0.96 -4.01 13.66
N LEU A 138 -0.56 -3.06 14.50
CA LEU A 138 -0.76 -1.64 14.23
C LEU A 138 0.28 -1.18 13.20
N VAL A 139 -0.15 -0.97 11.96
CA VAL A 139 0.70 -0.68 10.81
C VAL A 139 0.49 0.76 10.36
N SER A 140 1.59 1.48 10.14
CA SER A 140 1.56 2.87 9.65
C SER A 140 2.17 3.04 8.26
N LYS A 141 2.99 2.09 7.81
CA LYS A 141 3.62 2.14 6.49
C LYS A 141 4.12 0.78 6.04
N ALA A 142 4.27 0.62 4.74
CA ALA A 142 4.98 -0.47 4.10
C ALA A 142 6.10 0.10 3.22
N ARG A 143 7.08 -0.71 2.85
CA ARG A 143 8.04 -0.35 1.82
C ARG A 143 8.31 -1.51 0.88
N ILE A 144 8.48 -1.17 -0.39
CA ILE A 144 8.68 -2.10 -1.49
C ILE A 144 10.04 -1.82 -2.10
N ARG A 145 10.82 -2.88 -2.38
CA ARG A 145 12.06 -2.81 -3.16
C ARG A 145 12.03 -3.82 -4.27
N TRP A 146 12.51 -3.43 -5.46
CA TRP A 146 12.71 -4.37 -6.55
C TRP A 146 14.05 -5.09 -6.43
N ASN A 147 14.01 -6.41 -6.56
CA ASN A 147 15.19 -7.24 -6.69
C ASN A 147 15.59 -7.29 -8.18
N ILE A 148 16.89 -7.26 -8.46
CA ILE A 148 17.43 -7.21 -9.83
C ILE A 148 17.24 -8.58 -10.49
N LEU A 149 16.17 -8.74 -11.25
CA LEU A 149 16.04 -9.83 -12.25
C LEU A 149 15.65 -9.31 -13.64
N TYR A 150 14.92 -8.20 -13.72
CA TYR A 150 14.28 -7.75 -14.97
C TYR A 150 14.44 -6.24 -15.21
N LEU A 151 14.38 -5.81 -16.46
CA LEU A 151 14.68 -4.43 -16.88
C LEU A 151 13.50 -3.46 -16.71
N GLY A 152 12.26 -3.95 -16.90
CA GLY A 152 11.05 -3.16 -16.69
C GLY A 152 10.40 -3.50 -15.35
N ILE A 153 10.02 -2.47 -14.61
CA ILE A 153 9.41 -2.54 -13.29
C ILE A 153 8.12 -1.76 -13.37
N TYR A 154 7.00 -2.38 -12.97
CA TYR A 154 5.71 -1.71 -12.97
C TYR A 154 5.03 -1.98 -11.64
N PHE A 155 4.92 -0.94 -10.82
CA PHE A 155 4.19 -0.99 -9.56
C PHE A 155 2.83 -0.31 -9.75
N TRP A 156 1.82 -1.13 -10.03
CA TRP A 156 0.50 -0.66 -10.43
C TRP A 156 -0.35 -0.19 -9.26
N GLU A 157 -0.31 -0.89 -8.12
CA GLU A 157 -1.17 -0.55 -6.98
C GLU A 157 -0.75 -1.29 -5.69
N PHE A 158 -1.06 -0.70 -4.54
CA PHE A 158 -0.91 -1.31 -3.22
C PHE A 158 -2.06 -0.94 -2.28
N ASN A 159 -2.50 -1.90 -1.46
CA ASN A 159 -3.44 -1.62 -0.37
C ASN A 159 -3.04 -2.33 0.92
N PHE A 160 -3.40 -1.70 2.03
CA PHE A 160 -3.43 -2.34 3.34
C PHE A 160 -4.82 -2.92 3.61
N TRP A 161 -4.91 -3.98 4.40
CA TRP A 161 -6.19 -4.42 4.96
C TRP A 161 -6.41 -3.80 6.34
N SER A 162 -7.58 -3.22 6.56
CA SER A 162 -8.04 -2.73 7.86
C SER A 162 -8.96 -3.76 8.49
N GLU A 163 -8.68 -4.15 9.72
CA GLU A 163 -9.50 -5.05 10.54
C GLU A 163 -10.66 -4.34 11.27
N GLY A 164 -10.73 -3.00 11.18
CA GLY A 164 -11.63 -2.17 11.98
C GLY A 164 -11.16 -1.98 13.42
#